data_AF-A0A6L7QLR3-F1
#
_entry.id   AF-A0A6L7QLR3-F1
#
_cell.length_a   1.000
_cell.length_b   1.000
_cell.length_c   1.000
_cell.angle_alpha   90.00
_cell.angle_beta   90.00
_cell.angle_gamma   90.00
#
_symmetry.space_group_name_H-M   'P 1'
#
loop_
_entity.id
_entity.type
_entity.pdbx_description
1 polymer ?
#
loop_
_entity_poly.entity_id
_entity_poly.type
_entity_poly.pdbx_seq_one_letter_code
_entity_poly.pdbx_strand_id
1 'polypeptide(L)'
;MMERFDNLWVRTGFGQTAAGDDSWEIMIDADHGGDRHFALPDDFEDAEERDRNQGRFAQNAHYVWPEMPDANRAVGWKWFFNSKSTWHDVPPWGDYGFQLDGEVNSGEATARIEVMTIAWDDFYWIGPDESLVHTFTEGNTIGLGWVVHDIDNTAEDNGGASAGGWGINPNIQMWFDCVNCSDFLLAPIDPRVDFSSVETAVEEESWGRIKAAYIQ
;
A
#
# COMPACT_ATOMS: atom_id res chain seq x y z
N MET A 1 -5.45 11.07 -23.97
CA MET A 1 -5.11 11.36 -22.57
C MET A 1 -6.44 11.53 -21.87
N MET A 2 -6.77 10.64 -20.93
CA MET A 2 -7.99 10.72 -20.14
C MET A 2 -7.55 11.35 -18.81
N GLU A 3 -7.96 12.59 -18.57
CA GLU A 3 -7.76 13.22 -17.27
C GLU A 3 -8.63 12.47 -16.25
N ARG A 4 -8.02 12.08 -15.14
CA ARG A 4 -8.71 11.43 -14.02
C ARG A 4 -8.74 12.45 -12.89
N PHE A 5 -9.93 12.66 -12.36
CA PHE A 5 -10.25 13.75 -11.44
C PHE A 5 -11.12 13.18 -10.34
N ASP A 6 -10.81 13.57 -9.12
CA ASP A 6 -11.60 13.34 -7.93
C ASP A 6 -11.89 14.72 -7.31
N ASN A 7 -13.14 14.94 -6.92
CA ASN A 7 -13.62 16.18 -6.33
C ASN A 7 -13.76 16.12 -4.81
N LEU A 8 -13.42 15.00 -4.16
CA LEU A 8 -13.59 14.86 -2.73
C LEU A 8 -12.66 13.81 -2.11
N TRP A 9 -11.76 14.24 -1.22
CA TRP A 9 -11.02 13.30 -0.37
C TRP A 9 -11.82 12.93 0.89
N VAL A 10 -12.42 11.72 0.90
CA VAL A 10 -13.29 11.20 1.95
C VAL A 10 -12.52 10.46 3.04
N ARG A 11 -12.65 10.94 4.28
CA ARG A 11 -12.10 10.34 5.51
C ARG A 11 -13.12 10.42 6.64
N THR A 12 -14.00 9.44 6.71
CA THR A 12 -15.15 9.36 7.63
C THR A 12 -15.23 8.06 8.42
N GLY A 13 -14.55 6.99 7.99
CA GLY A 13 -14.53 5.67 8.61
C GLY A 13 -15.80 4.84 8.41
N PHE A 14 -16.66 5.18 7.43
CA PHE A 14 -18.01 4.61 7.28
C PHE A 14 -18.26 3.73 6.03
N GLY A 15 -17.33 3.62 5.10
CA GLY A 15 -17.50 2.82 3.87
C GLY A 15 -17.40 1.30 4.08
N GLN A 16 -17.99 0.55 3.15
CA GLN A 16 -18.22 -0.90 3.26
C GLN A 16 -17.09 -1.79 2.74
N THR A 17 -16.07 -1.24 2.10
CA THR A 17 -14.84 -1.94 1.69
C THR A 17 -13.66 -1.42 2.51
N ALA A 18 -12.50 -2.08 2.43
CA ALA A 18 -11.39 -1.87 3.34
C ALA A 18 -11.07 -0.37 3.57
N ALA A 19 -11.07 0.02 4.85
CA ALA A 19 -10.99 1.37 5.44
C ALA A 19 -12.23 2.29 5.29
N GLY A 20 -13.15 1.99 4.37
CA GLY A 20 -14.42 2.70 4.25
C GLY A 20 -14.29 4.17 3.85
N ASP A 21 -13.16 4.50 3.26
CA ASP A 21 -12.70 5.84 2.95
C ASP A 21 -11.74 5.77 1.77
N ASP A 22 -11.36 6.93 1.27
CA ASP A 22 -10.25 7.03 0.34
C ASP A 22 -8.98 6.56 1.03
N SER A 23 -8.33 5.63 0.35
CA SER A 23 -7.14 4.97 0.85
C SER A 23 -6.31 4.46 -0.31
N TRP A 24 -5.04 4.30 -0.03
CA TRP A 24 -4.12 3.69 -0.96
C TRP A 24 -3.83 2.26 -0.49
N GLU A 25 -4.19 1.25 -1.25
CA GLU A 25 -3.86 -0.15 -0.95
C GLU A 25 -2.71 -0.63 -1.84
N ILE A 26 -1.71 -1.25 -1.20
CA ILE A 26 -0.58 -1.87 -1.90
C ILE A 26 -0.46 -3.32 -1.43
N MET A 27 -0.27 -4.20 -2.40
CA MET A 27 0.08 -5.59 -2.19
C MET A 27 1.49 -5.85 -2.72
N ILE A 28 2.29 -6.57 -1.95
CA ILE A 28 3.68 -6.90 -2.26
C ILE A 28 3.87 -8.40 -2.09
N ASP A 29 4.27 -9.05 -3.17
CA ASP A 29 4.73 -10.44 -3.23
C ASP A 29 6.19 -10.42 -3.69
N ALA A 30 7.09 -10.29 -2.73
CA ALA A 30 8.47 -9.90 -3.00
C ALA A 30 9.29 -11.04 -3.61
N ASP A 31 9.01 -12.29 -3.25
CA ASP A 31 9.65 -13.48 -3.82
C ASP A 31 8.87 -14.06 -5.01
N HIS A 32 7.72 -13.46 -5.35
CA HIS A 32 6.85 -13.86 -6.46
C HIS A 32 6.32 -15.29 -6.31
N GLY A 33 6.03 -15.70 -5.07
CA GLY A 33 5.47 -17.02 -4.76
C GLY A 33 4.00 -17.18 -5.17
N GLY A 34 3.28 -16.08 -5.38
CA GLY A 34 1.84 -16.07 -5.61
C GLY A 34 1.04 -16.38 -4.34
N ASP A 35 1.64 -16.17 -3.17
CA ASP A 35 1.08 -16.58 -1.89
C ASP A 35 -0.16 -15.77 -1.48
N ARG A 36 -0.90 -16.37 -0.54
CA ARG A 36 -1.99 -15.70 0.16
C ARG A 36 -1.41 -14.69 1.13
N HIS A 37 -1.97 -13.48 1.13
CA HIS A 37 -1.69 -12.49 2.18
C HIS A 37 -2.64 -12.64 3.38
N PHE A 38 -3.74 -13.37 3.21
CA PHE A 38 -4.77 -13.55 4.23
C PHE A 38 -5.10 -15.04 4.46
N ALA A 39 -5.09 -15.44 5.73
CA ALA A 39 -5.51 -16.77 6.18
C ALA A 39 -6.94 -16.74 6.75
N LEU A 40 -7.80 -17.67 6.30
CA LEU A 40 -9.17 -17.84 6.77
C LEU A 40 -9.22 -18.60 8.10
N PRO A 41 -10.33 -18.46 8.87
CA PRO A 41 -10.51 -19.22 10.11
C PRO A 41 -10.43 -20.75 9.94
N ASP A 42 -10.81 -21.28 8.77
CA ASP A 42 -10.83 -22.73 8.49
C ASP A 42 -9.51 -23.23 7.88
N ASP A 43 -8.54 -22.35 7.59
CA ASP A 43 -7.22 -22.76 7.06
C ASP A 43 -6.34 -23.43 8.14
N PHE A 44 -6.59 -23.12 9.42
CA PHE A 44 -5.79 -23.59 10.56
C PHE A 44 -6.69 -23.94 11.74
N GLU A 45 -6.38 -25.04 12.43
CA GLU A 45 -7.09 -25.42 13.67
C GLU A 45 -6.71 -24.51 14.84
N ASP A 46 -5.47 -24.01 14.83
CA ASP A 46 -4.92 -23.12 15.86
C ASP A 46 -4.98 -21.65 15.43
N ALA A 47 -5.49 -20.81 16.33
CA ALA A 47 -5.61 -19.38 16.09
C ALA A 47 -4.25 -18.68 16.04
N GLU A 48 -3.26 -19.16 16.80
CA GLU A 48 -1.91 -18.57 16.78
C GLU A 48 -1.20 -18.89 15.46
N GLU A 49 -1.31 -20.12 14.97
CA GLU A 49 -0.83 -20.49 13.63
C GLU A 49 -1.53 -19.69 12.51
N ARG A 50 -2.85 -19.47 12.62
CA ARG A 50 -3.56 -18.59 11.68
C ARG A 50 -2.99 -17.17 11.72
N ASP A 51 -2.85 -16.60 12.91
CA ASP A 51 -2.35 -15.22 13.08
C ASP A 51 -0.89 -15.09 12.57
N ARG A 52 -0.07 -16.13 12.71
CA ARG A 52 1.28 -16.22 12.15
C ARG A 52 1.32 -16.12 10.62
N ASN A 53 0.28 -16.61 9.95
CA ASN A 53 0.22 -16.65 8.49
C ASN A 53 -0.49 -15.43 7.88
N GLN A 54 -0.96 -14.48 8.69
CA GLN A 54 -1.50 -13.20 8.18
C GLN A 54 -0.36 -12.31 7.67
N GLY A 55 -0.33 -12.06 6.37
CA GLY A 55 0.67 -11.21 5.73
C GLY A 55 2.07 -11.82 5.64
N ARG A 56 2.22 -13.14 5.84
CA ARG A 56 3.52 -13.78 6.04
C ARG A 56 4.43 -13.72 4.80
N PHE A 57 3.94 -14.23 3.68
CA PHE A 57 4.71 -14.39 2.44
C PHE A 57 4.36 -13.30 1.42
N ALA A 58 3.07 -12.96 1.35
CA ALA A 58 2.55 -11.81 0.65
C ALA A 58 2.02 -10.77 1.64
N GLN A 59 2.31 -9.50 1.43
CA GLN A 59 1.90 -8.40 2.31
C GLN A 59 0.84 -7.54 1.63
N ASN A 60 -0.23 -7.19 2.36
CA ASN A 60 -1.24 -6.25 1.91
C ASN A 60 -1.41 -5.15 2.96
N ALA A 61 -1.26 -3.89 2.55
CA ALA A 61 -1.38 -2.75 3.44
C ALA A 61 -2.28 -1.68 2.82
N HIS A 62 -3.20 -1.19 3.65
CA HIS A 62 -3.93 0.04 3.37
C HIS A 62 -3.20 1.19 4.04
N TYR A 63 -2.97 2.24 3.28
CA TYR A 63 -2.42 3.48 3.76
C TYR A 63 -3.49 4.55 3.76
N VAL A 64 -3.59 5.22 4.90
CA VAL A 64 -4.75 6.02 5.25
C VAL A 64 -4.28 7.37 5.79
N TRP A 65 -4.63 8.44 5.08
CA TRP A 65 -4.23 9.80 5.46
C TRP A 65 -5.36 10.82 5.34
N PRO A 66 -5.39 11.83 6.23
CA PRO A 66 -4.66 11.87 7.50
C PRO A 66 -5.00 10.65 8.38
N GLU A 67 -4.14 10.37 9.35
CA GLU A 67 -4.34 9.28 10.32
C GLU A 67 -5.74 9.38 10.92
N MET A 68 -6.44 8.26 11.04
CA MET A 68 -7.75 8.25 11.68
C MET A 68 -7.63 7.87 13.16
N PRO A 69 -7.92 8.81 14.10
CA PRO A 69 -7.70 8.56 15.52
C PRO A 69 -8.71 7.59 16.16
N ASP A 70 -9.89 7.38 15.56
CA ASP A 70 -10.94 6.58 16.19
C ASP A 70 -11.96 6.06 15.16
N ALA A 71 -11.98 4.74 14.94
CA ALA A 71 -13.17 3.88 14.93
C ALA A 71 -12.84 2.53 14.26
N ASN A 72 -12.60 1.51 15.10
CA ASN A 72 -12.75 0.08 14.79
C ASN A 72 -11.78 -0.65 13.84
N ARG A 73 -10.91 -0.01 13.03
CA ARG A 73 -9.99 -0.75 12.16
C ARG A 73 -8.67 0.00 11.97
N ALA A 74 -7.61 -0.51 12.60
CA ALA A 74 -6.22 -0.06 12.58
C ALA A 74 -5.95 1.34 13.16
N VAL A 75 -4.95 1.41 14.05
CA VAL A 75 -4.44 2.64 14.66
C VAL A 75 -3.25 3.08 13.81
N GLY A 76 -3.28 4.30 13.26
CA GLY A 76 -2.15 4.89 12.53
C GLY A 76 -2.36 5.06 11.01
N TRP A 77 -1.30 5.45 10.31
CA TRP A 77 -1.29 5.75 8.87
C TRP A 77 -1.21 4.51 7.97
N LYS A 78 -0.79 3.36 8.51
CA LYS A 78 -0.62 2.09 7.77
C LYS A 78 -1.35 0.96 8.48
N TRP A 79 -2.41 0.47 7.85
CA TRP A 79 -3.09 -0.75 8.24
C TRP A 79 -2.53 -1.94 7.47
N PHE A 80 -1.73 -2.77 8.13
CA PHE A 80 -1.37 -4.09 7.58
C PHE A 80 -2.57 -5.02 7.72
N PHE A 81 -3.21 -5.33 6.60
CA PHE A 81 -4.49 -6.02 6.53
C PHE A 81 -4.43 -7.38 7.23
N ASN A 82 -5.38 -7.60 8.15
CA ASN A 82 -5.53 -8.79 9.00
C ASN A 82 -4.31 -9.20 9.85
N SER A 83 -3.25 -8.38 9.89
CA SER A 83 -2.13 -8.57 10.79
C SER A 83 -2.44 -8.02 12.18
N LYS A 84 -1.86 -8.64 13.21
CA LYS A 84 -1.87 -8.14 14.59
C LYS A 84 -0.62 -7.31 14.93
N SER A 85 0.22 -7.04 13.94
CA SER A 85 1.45 -6.29 14.16
C SER A 85 1.17 -4.84 14.52
N THR A 86 2.10 -4.27 15.30
CA THR A 86 2.05 -2.90 15.82
C THR A 86 3.39 -2.18 15.66
N TRP A 87 4.28 -2.71 14.82
CA TRP A 87 5.67 -2.26 14.72
C TRP A 87 6.13 -1.94 13.29
N HIS A 88 5.38 -2.34 12.26
CA HIS A 88 5.78 -2.26 10.85
C HIS A 88 5.62 -0.88 10.20
N ASP A 89 5.09 0.08 10.94
CA ASP A 89 4.69 1.44 10.52
C ASP A 89 5.55 2.53 11.18
N VAL A 90 6.63 2.13 11.84
CA VAL A 90 7.62 3.04 12.44
C VAL A 90 9.03 2.74 11.92
N PRO A 91 9.94 3.74 11.91
CA PRO A 91 11.30 3.51 11.47
C PRO A 91 12.01 2.40 12.29
N PRO A 92 12.84 1.55 11.65
CA PRO A 92 13.24 1.58 10.23
C PRO A 92 12.33 0.75 9.29
N TRP A 93 11.15 0.32 9.74
CA TRP A 93 10.30 -0.65 9.03
C TRP A 93 9.21 0.00 8.16
N GLY A 94 8.80 1.19 8.54
CA GLY A 94 7.91 2.04 7.77
C GLY A 94 8.09 3.49 8.16
N ASP A 95 7.86 4.39 7.22
CA ASP A 95 7.86 5.82 7.45
C ASP A 95 7.05 6.49 6.35
N TYR A 96 6.55 7.70 6.59
CA TYR A 96 5.72 8.39 5.62
C TYR A 96 5.85 9.90 5.68
N GLY A 97 5.51 10.54 4.57
CA GLY A 97 5.28 11.98 4.48
C GLY A 97 3.92 12.22 3.86
N PHE A 98 3.17 13.13 4.44
CA PHE A 98 1.84 13.48 3.97
C PHE A 98 1.63 14.99 4.03
N GLN A 99 1.16 15.54 2.92
CA GLN A 99 0.65 16.90 2.83
C GLN A 99 -0.68 16.87 2.08
N LEU A 100 -1.63 17.65 2.56
CA LEU A 100 -2.91 17.89 1.90
C LEU A 100 -3.06 19.39 1.66
N ASP A 101 -3.33 19.77 0.41
CA ASP A 101 -3.83 21.09 0.05
C ASP A 101 -5.34 20.98 -0.22
N GLY A 102 -6.15 21.59 0.64
CA GLY A 102 -7.60 21.35 0.73
C GLY A 102 -8.02 20.84 2.11
N GLU A 103 -9.29 20.50 2.25
CA GLU A 103 -9.88 19.98 3.49
C GLU A 103 -10.55 18.63 3.23
N VAL A 104 -10.27 17.65 4.11
CA VAL A 104 -10.95 16.35 4.06
C VAL A 104 -12.47 16.55 4.14
N ASN A 105 -13.23 15.74 3.39
CA ASN A 105 -14.69 15.78 3.37
C ASN A 105 -15.30 17.15 2.96
N SER A 106 -14.58 18.03 2.27
CA SER A 106 -15.06 19.39 1.98
C SER A 106 -14.90 19.86 0.52
N GLY A 107 -14.38 19.02 -0.37
CA GLY A 107 -14.24 19.29 -1.80
C GLY A 107 -12.88 18.85 -2.35
N GLU A 108 -12.51 19.39 -3.51
CA GLU A 108 -11.29 19.04 -4.23
C GLU A 108 -10.07 19.27 -3.33
N ALA A 109 -9.21 18.25 -3.25
CA ALA A 109 -7.98 18.31 -2.48
C ALA A 109 -6.84 17.68 -3.28
N THR A 110 -5.62 18.18 -3.08
CA THR A 110 -4.40 17.60 -3.62
C THR A 110 -3.59 16.99 -2.49
N ALA A 111 -3.41 15.68 -2.51
CA ALA A 111 -2.55 14.97 -1.59
C ALA A 111 -1.15 14.74 -2.18
N ARG A 112 -0.11 15.01 -1.40
CA ARG A 112 1.27 14.57 -1.65
C ARG A 112 1.62 13.52 -0.61
N ILE A 113 1.97 12.33 -1.08
CA ILE A 113 2.12 11.15 -0.25
C ILE A 113 3.45 10.47 -0.59
N GLU A 114 4.26 10.25 0.43
CA GLU A 114 5.49 9.46 0.34
C GLU A 114 5.42 8.34 1.36
N VAL A 115 5.76 7.12 0.94
CA VAL A 115 5.73 5.93 1.80
C VAL A 115 7.02 5.16 1.67
N MET A 116 7.60 4.80 2.81
CA MET A 116 8.55 3.73 2.94
C MET A 116 7.85 2.51 3.53
N THR A 117 7.97 1.37 2.86
CA THR A 117 7.56 0.08 3.41
C THR A 117 8.62 -0.97 3.14
N ILE A 118 8.92 -1.79 4.15
CA ILE A 118 9.75 -2.97 3.97
C ILE A 118 8.92 -4.13 3.43
N ALA A 119 9.50 -4.88 2.51
CA ALA A 119 8.99 -6.15 2.00
C ALA A 119 9.69 -7.31 2.70
N TRP A 120 8.97 -8.41 2.92
CA TRP A 120 9.42 -9.52 3.75
C TRP A 120 9.26 -10.85 3.00
N ASP A 121 10.28 -11.71 3.09
CA ASP A 121 10.19 -13.12 2.67
C ASP A 121 9.45 -13.95 3.71
N ASP A 122 9.54 -13.55 4.98
CA ASP A 122 8.79 -14.17 6.07
C ASP A 122 8.49 -13.11 7.13
N PHE A 123 7.28 -12.56 7.11
CA PHE A 123 6.86 -11.58 8.10
C PHE A 123 6.32 -12.25 9.36
N TYR A 124 6.75 -11.76 10.53
CA TYR A 124 6.21 -12.18 11.83
C TYR A 124 5.56 -11.06 12.61
N TRP A 125 4.26 -11.17 12.86
CA TRP A 125 3.49 -10.07 13.45
C TRP A 125 3.94 -9.63 14.84
N ILE A 126 4.58 -10.49 15.63
CA ILE A 126 5.05 -10.16 16.98
C ILE A 126 6.22 -9.16 16.95
N GLY A 127 7.15 -9.32 16.01
CA GLY A 127 8.34 -8.49 15.98
C GLY A 127 9.25 -8.71 14.77
N PRO A 128 10.12 -7.74 14.49
CA PRO A 128 11.05 -7.80 13.37
C PRO A 128 12.16 -8.85 13.55
N ASP A 129 12.49 -9.23 14.78
CA ASP A 129 13.64 -10.10 15.08
C ASP A 129 13.52 -11.52 14.50
N GLU A 130 12.29 -12.02 14.34
CA GLU A 130 12.01 -13.31 13.70
C GLU A 130 11.43 -13.15 12.29
N SER A 131 11.41 -11.92 11.78
CA SER A 131 11.01 -11.65 10.39
C SER A 131 12.23 -11.69 9.47
N LEU A 132 12.04 -12.09 8.22
CA LEU A 132 13.07 -12.09 7.18
C LEU A 132 12.78 -11.00 6.16
N VAL A 133 13.60 -9.95 6.15
CA VAL A 133 13.51 -8.87 5.15
C VAL A 133 13.91 -9.42 3.78
N HIS A 134 13.10 -9.16 2.77
CA HIS A 134 13.41 -9.54 1.39
C HIS A 134 14.64 -8.77 0.88
N THR A 135 15.55 -9.47 0.22
CA THR A 135 16.69 -8.84 -0.47
C THR A 135 16.42 -8.73 -1.96
N PHE A 136 15.97 -7.55 -2.38
CA PHE A 136 15.76 -7.27 -3.80
C PHE A 136 17.04 -7.42 -4.60
N THR A 137 17.02 -8.30 -5.59
CA THR A 137 18.16 -8.61 -6.46
C THR A 137 17.80 -8.32 -7.90
N GLU A 138 18.73 -7.71 -8.63
CA GLU A 138 18.56 -7.46 -10.06
C GLU A 138 18.21 -8.74 -10.82
N GLY A 139 17.25 -8.64 -11.73
CA GLY A 139 16.73 -9.76 -12.52
C GLY A 139 15.59 -10.53 -11.85
N ASN A 140 15.30 -10.32 -10.57
CA ASN A 140 14.14 -10.93 -9.92
C ASN A 140 12.84 -10.29 -10.42
N THR A 141 11.79 -11.09 -10.48
CA THR A 141 10.42 -10.62 -10.62
C THR A 141 9.80 -10.47 -9.23
N ILE A 142 8.98 -9.45 -9.05
CA ILE A 142 8.14 -9.25 -7.87
C ILE A 142 6.69 -9.08 -8.31
N GLY A 143 5.75 -9.48 -7.46
CA GLY A 143 4.33 -9.17 -7.64
C GLY A 143 3.99 -7.87 -6.94
N LEU A 144 3.43 -6.91 -7.69
CA LEU A 144 2.86 -5.69 -7.10
C LEU A 144 1.40 -5.51 -7.48
N GLY A 145 0.59 -5.31 -6.45
CA GLY A 145 -0.77 -4.82 -6.54
C GLY A 145 -0.81 -3.39 -6.01
N TRP A 146 -1.56 -2.52 -6.69
CA TRP A 146 -1.68 -1.12 -6.30
C TRP A 146 -3.05 -0.64 -6.70
N VAL A 147 -3.80 -0.09 -5.75
CA VAL A 147 -5.09 0.54 -6.01
C VAL A 147 -5.26 1.75 -5.09
N VAL A 148 -5.69 2.86 -5.66
CA VAL A 148 -6.23 3.99 -4.90
C VAL A 148 -7.74 3.81 -4.90
N HIS A 149 -8.30 3.60 -3.71
CA HIS A 149 -9.75 3.51 -3.50
C HIS A 149 -10.31 4.92 -3.44
N ASP A 150 -11.46 5.07 -4.10
CA ASP A 150 -12.25 6.29 -4.17
C ASP A 150 -13.67 5.93 -3.73
N ILE A 151 -14.09 6.48 -2.60
CA ILE A 151 -15.38 6.19 -1.99
C ILE A 151 -16.15 7.48 -1.77
N ASP A 152 -17.11 7.72 -2.64
CA ASP A 152 -18.06 8.80 -2.47
C ASP A 152 -19.11 8.48 -1.39
N ASN A 153 -19.53 9.52 -0.67
CA ASN A 153 -20.69 9.40 0.19
C ASN A 153 -21.99 9.35 -0.64
N THR A 154 -22.98 8.61 -0.15
CA THR A 154 -24.30 8.45 -0.83
C THR A 154 -25.05 9.75 -1.11
N ALA A 155 -24.74 10.86 -0.44
CA ALA A 155 -25.38 12.14 -0.67
C ALA A 155 -24.84 12.84 -1.92
N GLU A 156 -23.57 12.61 -2.27
CA GLU A 156 -22.91 13.18 -3.45
C GLU A 156 -23.15 12.36 -4.72
N ASP A 157 -23.30 11.04 -4.60
CA ASP A 157 -23.57 10.14 -5.74
C ASP A 157 -25.09 9.92 -6.01
N ASN A 158 -25.94 10.92 -5.76
CA ASN A 158 -27.40 10.86 -6.00
C ASN A 158 -28.10 9.60 -5.42
N GLY A 159 -27.61 9.06 -4.29
CA GLY A 159 -28.13 7.84 -3.67
C GLY A 159 -27.49 6.54 -4.14
N GLY A 160 -26.49 6.60 -5.02
CA GLY A 160 -25.54 5.53 -5.29
C GLY A 160 -24.47 5.45 -4.19
N ALA A 161 -23.91 4.27 -3.98
CA ALA A 161 -22.64 4.13 -3.27
C ALA A 161 -21.59 3.79 -4.34
N SER A 162 -20.96 4.81 -4.91
CA SER A 162 -19.86 4.60 -5.85
C SER A 162 -18.60 4.25 -5.05
N ALA A 163 -18.19 2.99 -5.18
CA ALA A 163 -16.88 2.53 -4.77
C ALA A 163 -16.06 2.33 -6.05
N GLY A 164 -15.23 3.32 -6.35
CA GLY A 164 -14.27 3.33 -7.43
C GLY A 164 -12.91 2.84 -6.97
N GLY A 165 -12.06 2.50 -7.93
CA GLY A 165 -10.68 2.14 -7.66
C GLY A 165 -9.83 2.31 -8.90
N TRP A 166 -8.66 2.91 -8.74
CA TRP A 166 -7.68 3.05 -9.82
C TRP A 166 -6.42 2.27 -9.49
N GLY A 167 -6.10 1.30 -10.35
CA GLY A 167 -4.89 0.50 -10.23
C GLY A 167 -3.86 0.75 -11.31
N ILE A 168 -2.63 0.27 -11.07
CA ILE A 168 -1.56 0.20 -12.06
C ILE A 168 -1.83 -0.89 -13.11
N ASN A 169 -2.76 -1.79 -12.82
CA ASN A 169 -3.11 -2.94 -13.64
C ASN A 169 -4.63 -3.05 -13.81
N PRO A 170 -5.10 -3.66 -14.90
CA PRO A 170 -6.54 -3.81 -15.16
C PRO A 170 -7.23 -4.75 -14.17
N ASN A 171 -6.47 -5.55 -13.42
CA ASN A 171 -7.00 -6.42 -12.37
C ASN A 171 -6.76 -5.82 -10.98
N ILE A 172 -7.68 -4.98 -10.53
CA ILE A 172 -7.62 -4.35 -9.21
C ILE A 172 -8.05 -5.29 -8.07
N GLN A 173 -8.19 -6.60 -8.32
CA GLN A 173 -8.56 -7.55 -7.27
C GLN A 173 -7.38 -7.76 -6.31
N MET A 174 -7.41 -7.06 -5.18
CA MET A 174 -6.44 -7.16 -4.09
C MET A 174 -6.93 -8.07 -2.94
N TRP A 175 -8.03 -8.79 -3.17
CA TRP A 175 -8.56 -9.70 -2.18
C TRP A 175 -7.79 -11.04 -2.18
N PHE A 176 -7.43 -11.51 -0.98
CA PHE A 176 -6.97 -12.86 -0.66
C PHE A 176 -5.52 -13.22 -1.00
N ASP A 177 -5.09 -13.05 -2.26
CA ASP A 177 -3.80 -13.53 -2.75
C ASP A 177 -3.14 -12.61 -3.77
N CYS A 178 -1.86 -12.88 -4.05
CA CYS A 178 -1.06 -12.15 -5.03
C CYS A 178 -1.08 -12.76 -6.42
N VAL A 179 -1.91 -13.76 -6.71
CA VAL A 179 -1.95 -14.40 -8.05
C VAL A 179 -2.34 -13.38 -9.14
N ASN A 180 -3.05 -12.32 -8.74
CA ASN A 180 -3.48 -11.22 -9.61
C ASN A 180 -2.58 -9.98 -9.54
N CYS A 181 -1.51 -10.02 -8.74
CA CYS A 181 -0.50 -8.96 -8.77
C CYS A 181 0.15 -8.88 -10.15
N SER A 182 0.61 -7.70 -10.50
CA SER A 182 1.34 -7.52 -11.74
C SER A 182 2.81 -7.87 -11.53
N ASP A 183 3.38 -8.54 -12.52
CA ASP A 183 4.79 -8.86 -12.54
C ASP A 183 5.61 -7.61 -12.83
N PHE A 184 6.49 -7.26 -11.90
CA PHE A 184 7.50 -6.23 -12.08
C PHE A 184 8.88 -6.88 -12.11
N LEU A 185 9.62 -6.63 -13.19
CA LEU A 185 11.02 -7.02 -13.28
C LEU A 185 11.88 -5.96 -12.58
N LEU A 186 12.68 -6.38 -11.60
CA LEU A 186 13.76 -5.57 -11.07
C LEU A 186 14.88 -5.51 -12.11
N ALA A 187 14.80 -4.49 -12.98
CA ALA A 187 15.80 -4.29 -14.00
C ALA A 187 17.19 -4.06 -13.35
N PRO A 188 18.27 -4.59 -13.97
CA PRO A 188 19.60 -4.26 -13.52
C PRO A 188 19.86 -2.76 -13.66
N ILE A 189 20.71 -2.21 -12.79
CA ILE A 189 21.19 -0.84 -12.92
C ILE A 189 21.86 -0.71 -14.29
N ASP A 190 21.36 0.21 -15.12
CA ASP A 190 21.94 0.43 -16.44
C ASP A 190 23.35 1.02 -16.28
N PRO A 191 24.42 0.29 -16.63
CA PRO A 191 25.79 0.76 -16.42
C PRO A 191 26.16 1.94 -17.33
N ARG A 192 25.31 2.26 -18.32
CA ARG A 192 25.48 3.41 -19.21
C ARG A 192 25.00 4.70 -18.56
N VAL A 193 24.24 4.61 -17.48
CA VAL A 193 23.68 5.76 -16.76
C VAL A 193 24.52 6.00 -15.52
N ASP A 194 25.12 7.18 -15.45
CA ASP A 194 25.78 7.65 -14.22
C ASP A 194 24.71 8.20 -13.27
N PHE A 195 24.09 7.33 -12.46
CA PHE A 195 23.09 7.70 -11.45
C PHE A 195 23.63 8.66 -10.36
N SER A 196 24.93 8.95 -10.33
CA SER A 196 25.48 9.99 -9.46
C SER A 196 25.35 11.40 -10.04
N SER A 197 25.25 11.52 -11.37
CA SER A 197 25.07 12.79 -12.09
C SER A 197 23.66 13.06 -12.57
N VAL A 198 22.76 12.08 -12.48
CA VAL A 198 21.33 12.27 -12.73
C VAL A 198 20.72 13.03 -11.53
N GLU A 199 20.16 14.22 -11.80
CA GLU A 199 19.33 14.92 -10.83
C GLU A 199 18.17 14.01 -10.44
N THR A 200 17.97 13.88 -9.13
CA THR A 200 16.89 13.06 -8.58
C THR A 200 15.56 13.61 -9.10
N ALA A 201 14.65 12.77 -9.63
CA ALA A 201 13.32 13.22 -10.07
C ALA A 201 12.38 13.47 -8.87
N VAL A 202 12.96 13.76 -7.72
CA VAL A 202 12.26 13.91 -6.46
C VAL A 202 12.30 15.37 -6.10
N GLU A 203 11.12 15.94 -5.86
CA GLU A 203 10.93 17.33 -5.51
C GLU A 203 11.77 17.72 -4.28
N GLU A 204 12.19 18.97 -4.18
CA GLU A 204 13.01 19.46 -3.04
C GLU A 204 12.34 19.23 -1.67
N GLU A 205 11.01 19.10 -1.66
CA GLU A 205 10.19 18.91 -0.45
C GLU A 205 10.01 17.43 -0.05
N SER A 206 10.65 16.50 -0.73
CA SER A 206 10.62 15.06 -0.41
C SER A 206 11.58 14.68 0.72
N TRP A 207 11.15 13.79 1.62
CA TRP A 207 12.03 13.28 2.68
C TRP A 207 12.70 11.97 2.27
N GLY A 208 12.08 11.17 1.39
CA GLY A 208 12.57 9.84 1.01
C GLY A 208 13.86 9.84 0.18
N ARG A 209 14.23 10.94 -0.48
CA ARG A 209 15.40 11.05 -1.39
C ARG A 209 15.53 9.84 -2.35
N ILE A 210 14.41 9.22 -2.73
CA ILE A 210 14.37 7.99 -3.54
C ILE A 210 14.73 8.38 -4.96
N LYS A 211 15.94 8.08 -5.42
CA LYS A 211 16.38 8.42 -6.78
C LYS A 211 15.62 7.63 -7.84
N ALA A 212 14.41 8.04 -8.16
CA ALA A 212 13.77 7.72 -9.42
C ALA A 212 14.30 8.72 -10.47
N ALA A 213 14.59 8.23 -11.67
CA ALA A 213 14.91 9.10 -12.79
C ALA A 213 14.38 8.47 -14.07
N TYR A 214 13.75 9.30 -14.91
CA TYR A 214 13.38 8.90 -16.25
C TYR A 214 14.59 9.13 -17.16
N ILE A 215 15.23 8.05 -17.58
CA ILE A 215 16.28 8.10 -18.59
C ILE A 215 15.57 8.26 -19.94
N GLN A 216 15.79 9.41 -20.61
CA GLN A 216 15.28 9.68 -21.97
C GLN A 216 16.22 9.12 -23.04
#